data_AF-A0A7C4V0A2-F1
#
_entry.id   AF-A0A7C4V0A2-F1
#
_cell.length_a   1.000
_cell.length_b   1.000
_cell.length_c   1.000
_cell.angle_alpha   90.00
_cell.angle_beta   90.00
_cell.angle_gamma   90.00
#
_symmetry.space_group_name_H-M   'P 1'
#
loop_
_entity.id
_entity.type
_entity.pdbx_description
1 polymer ?
#
loop_
_entity_poly.entity_id
_entity_poly.type
_entity_poly.pdbx_seq_one_letter_code
_entity_poly.pdbx_strand_id
1 'polypeptide(L)'
;MADPQLLQYISQQEHAGVRPEQIAQVLADRGYTQEQIAEALSEANRASIDPHIVSYVQEYARAGQTPAQIQQELVAQGYAPAQVRKAIIHYFGPGTLPKHHTIMFACIALLLVAGLGLLLHQTISTPTIEQPAQINPSEQIGIVLGIARDKGPQAAIKECQVRLRNRDRDLCIMDVAILDSVHNDQLCDQIVDVSVRDTCLMNFLDSTPSVCKRVQLRENLETCQLIGSLRT
;
A
#
# COMPACT_ATOMS: atom_id res chain seq x y z
N MET A 1 -9.71 -20.00 -23.94
CA MET A 1 -9.57 -21.23 -23.13
C MET A 1 -8.18 -21.73 -23.36
N ALA A 2 -7.38 -21.78 -22.30
CA ALA A 2 -5.99 -22.21 -22.39
C ALA A 2 -5.87 -23.69 -22.80
N ASP A 3 -4.78 -24.01 -23.49
CA ASP A 3 -4.42 -25.38 -23.87
C ASP A 3 -4.28 -26.27 -22.61
N PRO A 4 -4.99 -27.41 -22.49
CA PRO A 4 -4.87 -28.32 -21.35
C PRO A 4 -3.44 -28.78 -21.07
N GLN A 5 -2.60 -28.97 -22.10
CA GLN A 5 -1.20 -29.36 -21.92
C GLN A 5 -0.39 -28.24 -21.27
N LEU A 6 -0.70 -26.99 -21.63
CA LEU A 6 -0.07 -25.81 -21.07
C LEU A 6 -0.43 -25.64 -19.58
N LEU A 7 -1.70 -25.84 -19.24
CA LEU A 7 -2.17 -25.81 -17.84
C LEU A 7 -1.53 -26.91 -17.00
N GLN A 8 -1.42 -28.12 -17.55
CA GLN A 8 -0.75 -29.23 -16.87
C GLN A 8 0.74 -28.94 -16.61
N TYR A 9 1.43 -28.37 -17.61
CA TYR A 9 2.83 -27.96 -17.45
C TYR A 9 2.99 -26.88 -16.38
N ILE A 10 2.17 -25.83 -16.42
CA ILE A 10 2.21 -24.74 -15.42
C ILE A 10 2.01 -25.32 -14.02
N SER A 11 0.97 -26.14 -13.83
CA SER A 11 0.69 -26.79 -12.55
C SER A 11 1.89 -27.62 -12.06
N GLN A 12 2.51 -28.42 -12.93
CA GLN A 12 3.68 -29.21 -12.57
C GLN A 12 4.87 -28.33 -12.13
N GLN A 13 5.14 -27.24 -12.85
CA GLN A 13 6.23 -26.33 -12.51
C GLN A 13 5.96 -25.56 -11.20
N GLU A 14 4.71 -25.15 -10.96
CA GLU A 14 4.30 -24.54 -9.69
C GLU A 14 4.49 -25.50 -8.51
N HIS A 15 4.16 -26.78 -8.67
CA HIS A 15 4.40 -27.81 -7.65
C HIS A 15 5.90 -28.03 -7.39
N ALA A 16 6.74 -27.83 -8.41
CA ALA A 16 8.20 -27.85 -8.28
C ALA A 16 8.76 -26.55 -7.66
N GLY A 17 7.91 -25.58 -7.30
CA GLY A 17 8.32 -24.30 -6.70
C GLY A 17 8.91 -23.30 -7.70
N VAL A 18 8.73 -23.53 -9.00
CA VAL A 18 9.21 -22.60 -10.03
C VAL A 18 8.34 -21.35 -10.04
N ARG A 19 8.97 -20.18 -10.12
CA ARG A 19 8.25 -18.90 -10.08
C ARG A 19 7.48 -18.64 -11.39
N PRO A 20 6.30 -18.00 -11.34
CA PRO A 20 5.50 -17.73 -12.54
C PRO A 20 6.25 -17.00 -13.65
N GLU A 21 7.17 -16.09 -13.31
CA GLU A 21 7.97 -15.33 -14.29
C GLU A 21 8.94 -16.24 -15.05
N GLN A 22 9.50 -17.25 -14.38
CA GLN A 22 10.38 -18.25 -15.00
C GLN A 22 9.58 -19.19 -15.89
N ILE A 23 8.37 -19.59 -15.46
CA ILE A 23 7.45 -20.37 -16.30
C ILE A 23 7.09 -19.57 -17.56
N ALA A 24 6.73 -18.30 -17.41
CA ALA A 24 6.42 -17.40 -18.52
C ALA A 24 7.59 -17.30 -19.52
N GLN A 25 8.83 -17.14 -19.04
CA GLN A 25 10.00 -17.09 -19.92
C GLN A 25 10.18 -18.38 -20.72
N VAL A 26 10.10 -19.55 -20.06
CA VAL A 26 10.25 -20.84 -20.75
C VAL A 26 9.15 -21.06 -21.79
N LEU A 27 7.94 -20.58 -21.53
CA LEU A 27 6.84 -20.63 -22.50
C LEU A 27 7.08 -19.66 -23.67
N ALA A 28 7.59 -18.46 -23.41
CA ALA A 28 7.96 -17.52 -24.47
C ALA A 28 9.05 -18.11 -25.39
N ASP A 29 10.06 -18.76 -24.81
CA ASP A 29 11.14 -19.43 -25.56
C ASP A 29 10.63 -20.60 -26.43
N ARG A 30 9.46 -21.16 -26.08
CA ARG A 30 8.77 -22.21 -26.86
C ARG A 30 7.80 -21.66 -27.91
N GLY A 31 7.74 -20.35 -28.07
CA GLY A 31 6.93 -19.68 -29.10
C GLY A 31 5.49 -19.36 -28.70
N TYR A 32 5.13 -19.48 -27.42
CA TYR A 32 3.83 -19.01 -26.94
C TYR A 32 3.79 -17.48 -26.89
N THR A 33 2.64 -16.89 -27.26
CA THR A 33 2.47 -15.43 -27.20
C THR A 33 2.27 -14.96 -25.76
N GLN A 34 2.60 -13.69 -25.48
CA GLN A 34 2.38 -13.09 -24.15
C GLN A 34 0.92 -13.19 -23.69
N GLU A 35 -0.04 -13.06 -24.62
CA GLU A 35 -1.47 -13.20 -24.32
C GLU A 35 -1.83 -14.63 -23.90
N GLN A 36 -1.35 -15.65 -24.64
CA GLN A 36 -1.56 -17.06 -24.30
C GLN A 36 -0.94 -17.41 -22.95
N ILE A 37 0.26 -16.90 -22.68
CA ILE A 37 0.97 -17.12 -21.40
C ILE A 37 0.16 -16.48 -20.26
N ALA A 38 -0.28 -15.24 -20.43
CA ALA A 38 -1.07 -14.54 -19.41
C ALA A 38 -2.42 -15.23 -19.15
N GLU A 39 -3.12 -15.65 -20.21
CA GLU A 39 -4.38 -16.40 -20.10
C GLU A 39 -4.16 -17.73 -19.35
N ALA A 40 -3.15 -18.51 -19.75
CA ALA A 40 -2.87 -19.81 -19.16
C ALA A 40 -2.40 -19.72 -17.70
N LEU A 41 -1.56 -18.74 -17.34
CA LEU A 41 -1.16 -18.50 -15.97
C LEU A 41 -2.35 -18.06 -15.11
N SER A 42 -3.22 -17.20 -15.64
CA SER A 42 -4.45 -16.77 -14.97
C SER A 42 -5.39 -17.96 -14.72
N GLU A 43 -5.58 -18.81 -15.73
CA GLU A 43 -6.46 -19.96 -15.66
C GLU A 43 -5.89 -21.07 -14.77
N ALA A 44 -4.59 -21.36 -14.83
CA ALA A 44 -3.91 -22.28 -13.92
C ALA A 44 -3.99 -21.79 -12.47
N ASN A 45 -3.82 -20.48 -12.24
CA ASN A 45 -3.95 -19.90 -10.91
C ASN A 45 -5.38 -20.03 -10.37
N ARG A 46 -6.41 -19.91 -11.23
CA ARG A 46 -7.81 -20.17 -10.84
C ARG A 46 -8.07 -21.63 -10.53
N ALA A 47 -7.58 -22.55 -11.37
CA ALA A 47 -7.79 -23.99 -11.21
C ALA A 47 -7.05 -24.57 -9.99
N SER A 48 -5.95 -23.93 -9.57
CA SER A 48 -5.14 -24.36 -8.42
C SER A 48 -5.69 -23.91 -7.06
N ILE A 49 -6.75 -23.11 -7.01
CA ILE A 49 -7.33 -22.66 -5.74
C ILE A 49 -8.27 -23.75 -5.20
N ASP A 50 -7.88 -24.35 -4.08
CA ASP A 50 -8.73 -25.31 -3.37
C ASP A 50 -9.97 -24.60 -2.79
N PRO A 51 -11.20 -24.98 -3.20
CA PRO A 51 -12.43 -24.40 -2.68
C PRO A 51 -12.58 -24.51 -1.16
N HIS A 52 -12.03 -25.56 -0.54
CA HIS A 52 -12.09 -25.75 0.91
C HIS A 52 -11.27 -24.69 1.63
N ILE A 53 -10.06 -24.37 1.16
CA ILE A 53 -9.23 -23.32 1.75
C ILE A 53 -9.93 -21.96 1.63
N VAL A 54 -10.56 -21.67 0.49
CA VAL A 54 -11.35 -20.44 0.30
C VAL A 54 -12.50 -20.36 1.29
N SER A 55 -13.20 -21.47 1.55
CA SER A 55 -14.30 -21.50 2.52
C SER A 55 -13.83 -21.18 3.94
N TYR A 56 -12.68 -21.71 4.37
CA TYR A 56 -12.10 -21.35 5.66
C TYR A 56 -11.64 -19.89 5.73
N VAL A 57 -10.99 -19.39 4.67
CA VAL A 57 -10.61 -17.97 4.58
C VAL A 57 -11.85 -17.08 4.74
N GLN A 58 -12.97 -17.42 4.10
CA GLN A 58 -14.22 -16.68 4.22
C GLN A 58 -14.81 -16.76 5.64
N GLU A 59 -14.76 -17.93 6.28
CA GLU A 59 -15.22 -18.12 7.65
C GLU A 59 -14.42 -17.26 8.64
N TYR A 60 -13.08 -17.34 8.61
CA TYR A 60 -12.23 -16.54 9.48
C TYR A 60 -12.35 -15.03 9.20
N ALA A 61 -12.52 -14.63 7.94
CA ALA A 61 -12.77 -13.24 7.58
C ALA A 61 -14.09 -12.72 8.18
N ARG A 62 -15.16 -13.53 8.16
CA ARG A 62 -16.44 -13.18 8.82
C ARG A 62 -16.32 -13.11 10.34
N ALA A 63 -15.41 -13.88 10.93
CA ALA A 63 -15.06 -13.80 12.35
C ALA A 63 -14.19 -12.57 12.69
N GLY A 64 -13.87 -11.72 11.71
CA GLY A 64 -13.11 -10.48 11.91
C GLY A 64 -11.59 -10.66 11.95
N GLN A 65 -11.07 -11.83 11.55
CA GLN A 65 -9.63 -12.05 11.49
C GLN A 65 -8.98 -11.31 10.31
N THR A 66 -7.76 -10.83 10.53
CA THR A 66 -6.95 -10.20 9.49
C THR A 66 -6.33 -11.25 8.56
N PRO A 67 -6.00 -10.90 7.29
CA PRO A 67 -5.34 -11.83 6.36
C PRO A 67 -4.09 -12.50 6.92
N ALA A 68 -3.29 -11.78 7.73
CA ALA A 68 -2.09 -12.34 8.37
C ALA A 68 -2.42 -13.42 9.40
N GLN A 69 -3.47 -13.21 10.21
CA GLN A 69 -3.94 -14.20 11.20
C GLN A 69 -4.50 -15.44 10.50
N ILE A 70 -5.31 -15.26 9.46
CA ILE A 70 -5.87 -16.35 8.66
C ILE A 70 -4.74 -17.19 8.04
N GLN A 71 -3.71 -16.53 7.51
CA GLN A 71 -2.56 -17.21 6.94
C GLN A 71 -1.83 -18.05 7.98
N GLN A 72 -1.55 -17.49 9.15
CA GLN A 72 -0.86 -18.17 10.22
C GLN A 72 -1.64 -19.40 10.72
N GLU A 73 -2.95 -19.25 10.91
CA GLU A 73 -3.84 -20.31 11.39
C GLU A 73 -3.91 -21.49 10.41
N LEU A 74 -4.15 -21.22 9.13
CA LEU A 74 -4.24 -22.28 8.12
C LEU A 74 -2.90 -22.98 7.90
N VAL A 75 -1.78 -22.24 7.93
CA VAL A 75 -0.45 -22.87 7.86
C VAL A 75 -0.19 -23.75 9.09
N ALA A 76 -0.61 -23.32 10.29
CA ALA A 76 -0.49 -24.13 11.50
C ALA A 76 -1.33 -25.42 11.45
N GLN A 77 -2.43 -25.42 10.70
CA GLN A 77 -3.27 -26.60 10.43
C GLN A 77 -2.71 -27.53 9.35
N GLY A 78 -1.55 -27.19 8.75
CA GLY A 78 -0.86 -28.03 7.78
C GLY A 78 -1.12 -27.69 6.31
N TYR A 79 -1.86 -26.60 6.01
CA TYR A 79 -2.04 -26.15 4.64
C TYR A 79 -0.75 -25.54 4.07
N ALA A 80 -0.46 -25.82 2.80
CA ALA A 80 0.72 -25.29 2.14
C ALA A 80 0.65 -23.75 2.06
N PRO A 81 1.68 -23.00 2.50
CA PRO A 81 1.65 -21.53 2.55
C PRO A 81 1.30 -20.86 1.21
N ALA A 82 1.73 -21.44 0.09
CA ALA A 82 1.42 -20.94 -1.24
C ALA A 82 -0.08 -21.04 -1.58
N GLN A 83 -0.74 -22.16 -1.22
CA GLN A 83 -2.17 -22.36 -1.45
C GLN A 83 -3.00 -21.41 -0.57
N VAL A 84 -2.61 -21.27 0.70
CA VAL A 84 -3.25 -20.33 1.64
C VAL A 84 -3.16 -18.90 1.12
N ARG A 85 -1.97 -18.47 0.66
CA ARG A 85 -1.78 -17.14 0.08
C ARG A 85 -2.65 -16.93 -1.17
N LYS A 86 -2.72 -17.92 -2.08
CA LYS A 86 -3.59 -17.87 -3.26
C LYS A 86 -5.07 -17.69 -2.87
N ALA A 87 -5.55 -18.46 -1.88
CA ALA A 87 -6.93 -18.35 -1.39
C ALA A 87 -7.24 -17.00 -0.74
N ILE A 88 -6.30 -16.46 0.06
CA ILE A 88 -6.42 -15.12 0.66
C ILE A 88 -6.48 -14.04 -0.43
N ILE A 89 -5.58 -14.09 -1.42
CA ILE A 89 -5.61 -13.15 -2.55
C ILE A 89 -6.90 -13.28 -3.36
N HIS A 90 -7.40 -14.49 -3.56
CA HIS A 90 -8.67 -14.71 -4.23
C HIS A 90 -9.85 -14.04 -3.50
N TYR A 91 -9.88 -14.15 -2.17
CA TYR A 91 -10.96 -13.60 -1.35
C TYR A 91 -10.85 -12.08 -1.13
N PHE A 92 -9.65 -11.56 -0.84
CA PHE A 92 -9.42 -10.14 -0.51
C PHE A 92 -8.93 -9.28 -1.69
N GLY A 93 -8.56 -9.91 -2.81
CA GLY A 93 -7.93 -9.24 -3.94
C GLY A 93 -8.86 -8.26 -4.66
N PRO A 94 -8.27 -7.31 -5.42
CA PRO A 94 -9.02 -6.36 -6.22
C PRO A 94 -9.75 -7.11 -7.34
N GLY A 95 -11.04 -7.42 -7.15
CA GLY A 95 -11.86 -8.09 -8.15
C GLY A 95 -13.03 -8.91 -7.61
N THR A 96 -13.04 -9.23 -6.32
CA THR A 96 -14.08 -10.07 -5.70
C THR A 96 -14.92 -9.36 -4.65
N LEU A 97 -14.87 -8.01 -4.58
CA LEU A 97 -15.82 -7.23 -3.79
C LEU A 97 -17.24 -7.54 -4.29
N PRO A 98 -18.07 -8.22 -3.48
CA PRO A 98 -19.39 -8.59 -3.93
C PRO A 98 -20.18 -7.29 -4.14
N LYS A 99 -20.74 -7.12 -5.34
CA LYS A 99 -21.53 -5.94 -5.77
C LYS A 99 -22.59 -5.49 -4.74
N HIS A 100 -23.00 -6.39 -3.83
CA HIS A 100 -23.90 -6.08 -2.73
C HIS A 100 -23.39 -5.04 -1.73
N HIS A 101 -22.07 -4.97 -1.46
CA HIS A 101 -21.56 -3.95 -0.55
C HIS A 101 -21.58 -2.54 -1.16
N THR A 102 -21.40 -2.42 -2.47
CA THR A 102 -21.49 -1.13 -3.18
C THR A 102 -22.90 -0.54 -3.09
N ILE A 103 -23.94 -1.39 -3.14
CA ILE A 103 -25.33 -0.97 -2.94
C ILE A 103 -25.57 -0.53 -1.50
N MET A 104 -25.02 -1.26 -0.51
CA MET A 104 -25.19 -0.91 0.90
C MET A 104 -24.49 0.41 1.26
N PHE A 105 -23.27 0.65 0.75
CA PHE A 105 -22.60 1.95 0.90
C PHE A 105 -23.35 3.09 0.20
N ALA A 106 -23.94 2.84 -0.97
CA ALA A 106 -24.79 3.82 -1.65
C ALA A 106 -26.07 4.14 -0.84
N CYS A 107 -26.70 3.14 -0.21
CA CYS A 107 -27.86 3.36 0.66
C CYS A 107 -27.50 4.12 1.94
N ILE A 108 -26.37 3.81 2.58
CA ILE A 108 -25.89 4.52 3.77
C ILE A 108 -25.54 5.98 3.41
N ALA A 109 -24.90 6.21 2.26
CA ALA A 109 -24.63 7.56 1.77
C ALA A 109 -25.92 8.34 1.48
N LEU A 110 -26.94 7.71 0.86
CA LEU A 110 -28.25 8.31 0.63
C LEU A 110 -29.00 8.63 1.94
N LEU A 111 -28.93 7.75 2.95
CA LEU A 111 -29.51 7.99 4.26
C LEU A 111 -28.78 9.10 5.02
N LEU A 112 -27.46 9.22 4.89
CA LEU A 112 -26.69 10.33 5.46
C LEU A 112 -27.03 11.66 4.79
N VAL A 113 -27.20 11.71 3.46
CA VAL A 113 -27.59 12.93 2.74
C VAL A 113 -29.03 13.34 3.09
N ALA A 114 -29.97 12.39 3.19
CA ALA A 114 -31.33 12.65 3.62
C ALA A 114 -31.40 13.09 5.10
N GLY A 115 -30.60 12.46 5.97
CA GLY A 115 -30.50 12.82 7.39
C GLY A 115 -29.89 14.20 7.61
N LEU A 116 -28.83 14.56 6.88
CA LEU A 116 -28.27 15.92 6.90
C LEU A 116 -29.27 16.96 6.37
N GLY A 117 -30.05 16.63 5.34
CA GLY A 117 -31.10 17.52 4.82
C GLY A 117 -32.21 17.81 5.83
N LEU A 118 -32.58 16.82 6.66
CA LEU A 118 -33.55 16.99 7.74
C LEU A 118 -32.99 17.80 8.92
N LEU A 119 -31.71 17.59 9.27
CA LEU A 119 -31.03 18.33 10.34
C LEU A 119 -30.86 19.82 10.01
N LEU A 120 -30.68 20.18 8.73
CA LEU A 120 -30.60 21.58 8.30
C LEU A 120 -31.95 22.33 8.38
N HIS A 121 -33.08 21.63 8.55
CA HIS A 121 -34.40 22.28 8.70
C HIS A 121 -34.79 22.57 10.16
N GLN A 122 -34.03 22.11 11.17
CA GLN A 122 -34.40 22.28 12.59
C GLN A 122 -33.44 23.15 13.41
N THR A 123 -32.42 23.77 12.82
CA THR A 123 -31.48 24.62 13.57
C THR A 123 -31.56 26.09 13.18
N ILE A 124 -32.69 26.74 13.51
CA ILE A 124 -32.72 28.16 13.87
C ILE A 124 -32.90 28.21 15.39
N SER A 125 -31.79 28.05 16.12
CA SER A 125 -31.54 28.53 17.49
C SER A 125 -30.21 27.93 17.95
N THR A 126 -29.12 28.58 17.57
CA THR A 126 -27.76 28.31 18.03
C THR A 126 -27.59 28.68 19.52
N PRO A 127 -27.11 27.77 20.38
CA PRO A 127 -26.16 28.15 21.41
C PRO A 127 -24.75 28.17 20.80
N THR A 128 -24.06 29.29 20.94
CA THR A 128 -22.64 29.42 20.60
C THR A 128 -21.84 28.47 21.49
N ILE A 129 -21.36 27.38 20.92
CA ILE A 129 -20.30 26.55 21.51
C ILE A 129 -19.03 26.91 20.77
N GLU A 130 -18.05 27.47 21.50
CA GLU A 130 -16.70 27.71 21.00
C GLU A 130 -16.08 26.39 20.53
N GLN A 131 -15.97 26.24 19.23
CA GLN A 131 -15.29 25.14 18.57
C GLN A 131 -13.78 25.44 18.60
N PRO A 132 -12.93 24.56 19.16
CA PRO A 132 -11.49 24.78 19.10
C PRO A 132 -11.08 24.83 17.64
N ALA A 133 -10.37 25.89 17.27
CA ALA A 133 -10.02 26.23 15.90
C ALA A 133 -9.48 25.00 15.14
N GLN A 134 -10.21 24.56 14.11
CA GLN A 134 -9.65 23.66 13.12
C GLN A 134 -8.59 24.42 12.33
N ILE A 135 -7.34 24.23 12.72
CA ILE A 135 -6.18 24.80 12.06
C ILE A 135 -6.12 24.22 10.65
N ASN A 136 -6.15 25.10 9.65
CA ASN A 136 -6.10 24.73 8.24
C ASN A 136 -4.78 23.98 7.97
N PRO A 137 -4.74 22.88 7.17
CA PRO A 137 -3.50 22.17 6.86
C PRO A 137 -2.37 23.08 6.36
N SER A 138 -2.69 24.19 5.70
CA SER A 138 -1.73 25.22 5.29
C SER A 138 -1.11 25.99 6.46
N GLU A 139 -1.85 26.23 7.54
CA GLU A 139 -1.34 26.88 8.76
C GLU A 139 -0.43 25.94 9.56
N GLN A 140 -0.72 24.63 9.57
CA GLN A 140 0.14 23.64 10.22
C GLN A 140 1.51 23.48 9.55
N ILE A 141 1.61 23.76 8.25
CA ILE A 141 2.91 23.80 7.55
C ILE A 141 3.67 25.04 7.99
N GLY A 142 3.02 26.21 8.02
CA GLY A 142 3.64 27.47 8.49
C GLY A 142 4.26 27.37 9.89
N ILE A 143 3.62 26.67 10.83
CA ILE A 143 4.14 26.45 12.19
C ILE A 143 5.44 25.64 12.17
N VAL A 144 5.51 24.56 11.39
CA VAL A 144 6.72 23.72 11.31
C VAL A 144 7.86 24.48 10.64
N LEU A 145 7.58 25.24 9.58
CA LEU A 145 8.59 26.06 8.91
C LEU A 145 9.10 27.18 9.83
N GLY A 146 8.22 27.76 10.66
CA GLY A 146 8.61 28.69 11.72
C GLY A 146 9.53 28.05 12.76
N ILE A 147 9.22 26.82 13.20
CA ILE A 147 10.08 26.06 14.13
C ILE A 147 11.44 25.76 13.50
N ALA A 148 11.50 25.39 12.21
CA ALA A 148 12.75 25.14 11.51
C ALA A 148 13.64 26.39 11.48
N ARG A 149 13.03 27.56 11.24
CA ARG A 149 13.73 28.84 11.19
C ARG A 149 14.22 29.32 12.56
N ASP A 150 13.43 29.10 13.61
CA ASP A 150 13.71 29.62 14.95
C ASP A 150 14.57 28.67 15.82
N LYS A 151 14.36 27.36 15.69
CA LYS A 151 14.98 26.33 16.54
C LYS A 151 15.90 25.39 15.76
N GLY A 152 16.04 25.59 14.46
CA GLY A 152 16.86 24.78 13.57
C GLY A 152 16.14 23.52 13.06
N PRO A 153 16.72 22.86 12.04
CA PRO A 153 16.09 21.76 11.30
C PRO A 153 15.81 20.54 12.18
N GLN A 154 16.68 20.26 13.15
CA GLN A 154 16.56 19.11 14.04
C GLN A 154 15.32 19.19 14.93
N ALA A 155 14.97 20.38 15.40
CA ALA A 155 13.77 20.59 16.21
C ALA A 155 12.50 20.40 15.36
N ALA A 156 12.51 20.89 14.12
CA ALA A 156 11.39 20.73 13.20
C ALA A 156 11.18 19.27 12.76
N ILE A 157 12.26 18.52 12.51
CA ILE A 157 12.16 17.08 12.18
C ILE A 157 11.53 16.28 13.32
N LYS A 158 11.92 16.55 14.58
CA LYS A 158 11.30 15.90 15.74
C LYS A 158 9.81 16.21 15.82
N GLU A 159 9.40 17.43 15.51
CA GLU A 159 7.99 17.81 15.47
C GLU A 159 7.23 17.08 14.35
N CYS A 160 7.85 16.93 13.17
CA CYS A 160 7.27 16.16 12.06
C CYS A 160 7.04 14.68 12.44
N GLN A 161 7.94 14.08 13.21
CA GLN A 161 7.86 12.66 13.60
C GLN A 161 6.64 12.33 14.47
N VAL A 162 6.09 13.30 15.20
CA VAL A 162 4.91 13.09 16.07
C VAL A 162 3.60 13.03 15.26
N ARG A 163 3.63 13.35 13.95
CA ARG A 163 2.43 13.30 13.10
C ARG A 163 2.00 11.85 12.85
N LEU A 164 0.75 11.53 13.21
CA LEU A 164 0.17 10.17 13.19
C LEU A 164 0.01 9.56 11.78
N ARG A 165 -0.04 10.38 10.73
CA ARG A 165 -0.16 9.93 9.35
C ARG A 165 1.20 9.95 8.68
N ASN A 166 1.68 8.79 8.25
CA ASN A 166 2.99 8.63 7.60
C ASN A 166 3.21 9.63 6.45
N ARG A 167 2.21 9.80 5.57
CA ARG A 167 2.30 10.75 4.45
C ARG A 167 2.51 12.20 4.88
N ASP A 168 1.85 12.64 5.96
CA ASP A 168 1.94 14.01 6.45
C ASP A 168 3.27 14.26 7.17
N ARG A 169 3.81 13.24 7.85
CA ARG A 169 5.16 13.26 8.42
C ARG A 169 6.20 13.40 7.31
N ASP A 170 6.08 12.63 6.24
CA ASP A 170 7.10 12.58 5.19
C ASP A 170 7.13 13.87 4.37
N LEU A 171 5.95 14.44 4.06
CA LEU A 171 5.84 15.77 3.45
C LEU A 171 6.48 16.85 4.35
N CYS A 172 6.20 16.80 5.66
CA CYS A 172 6.76 17.72 6.65
C CYS A 172 8.30 17.67 6.69
N ILE A 173 8.90 16.47 6.68
CA ILE A 173 10.36 16.30 6.67
C ILE A 173 10.97 16.85 5.37
N MET A 174 10.33 16.62 4.23
CA MET A 174 10.80 17.17 2.95
C MET A 174 10.79 18.70 2.93
N ASP A 175 9.71 19.33 3.43
CA ASP A 175 9.62 20.79 3.46
C ASP A 175 10.71 21.42 4.35
N VAL A 176 11.03 20.79 5.49
CA VAL A 176 12.14 21.21 6.36
C VAL A 176 13.49 21.04 5.67
N ALA A 177 13.70 19.94 4.94
CA ALA A 177 14.93 19.68 4.21
C ALA A 177 15.15 20.67 3.05
N ILE A 178 14.08 21.08 2.36
CA ILE A 178 14.13 22.07 1.28
C ILE A 178 14.50 23.46 1.82
N LEU A 179 13.97 23.85 2.98
CA LEU A 179 14.17 25.19 3.53
C LEU A 179 15.59 25.48 3.99
N ASP A 180 16.25 24.50 4.62
CA ASP A 180 17.47 24.78 5.38
C ASP A 180 18.76 24.45 4.61
N SER A 181 18.65 24.04 3.33
CA SER A 181 19.81 23.66 2.50
C SER A 181 20.77 22.71 3.24
N VAL A 182 20.23 21.91 4.16
CA VAL A 182 20.98 20.99 5.01
C VAL A 182 21.67 20.03 4.07
N HIS A 183 22.98 19.87 4.24
CA HIS A 183 23.73 18.89 3.49
C HIS A 183 23.11 17.52 3.77
N ASN A 184 22.41 17.00 2.75
CA ASN A 184 21.43 15.90 2.84
C ASN A 184 22.02 14.61 3.43
N ASP A 185 23.35 14.48 3.39
CA ASP A 185 24.10 13.40 4.02
C ASP A 185 23.78 13.26 5.51
N GLN A 186 23.53 14.36 6.23
CA GLN A 186 23.19 14.32 7.66
C GLN A 186 21.70 14.07 7.94
N LEU A 187 20.81 14.37 7.00
CA LEU A 187 19.37 14.17 7.15
C LEU A 187 19.04 12.67 7.23
N CYS A 188 19.69 11.90 6.38
CA CYS A 188 19.62 10.44 6.34
C CYS A 188 19.96 9.77 7.68
N ASP A 189 20.95 10.29 8.39
CA ASP A 189 21.39 9.73 9.67
C ASP A 189 20.43 10.03 10.83
N GLN A 190 19.56 11.03 10.67
CA GLN A 190 18.65 11.53 11.70
C GLN A 190 17.24 10.92 11.63
N ILE A 191 16.92 10.16 10.57
CA ILE A 191 15.64 9.45 10.46
C ILE A 191 15.75 8.15 11.27
N VAL A 192 15.08 8.14 12.43
CA VAL A 192 15.15 7.06 13.42
C VAL A 192 14.21 5.91 13.08
N ASP A 193 13.10 6.18 12.40
CA ASP A 193 12.08 5.18 12.12
C ASP A 193 11.67 5.22 10.63
N VAL A 194 12.26 4.32 9.85
CA VAL A 194 11.95 4.18 8.42
C VAL A 194 10.72 3.29 8.33
N SER A 195 9.54 3.90 8.18
CA SER A 195 8.33 3.16 7.84
C SER A 195 8.61 2.33 6.58
N VAL A 196 8.49 1.01 6.71
CA VAL A 196 8.80 -0.05 5.71
C VAL A 196 8.17 0.19 4.33
N ARG A 197 7.19 1.10 4.22
CA ARG A 197 6.43 1.36 2.99
C ARG A 197 7.00 2.42 2.05
N ASP A 198 7.84 3.35 2.50
CA ASP A 198 8.25 4.50 1.67
C ASP A 198 9.76 4.78 1.79
N THR A 199 10.57 3.79 1.41
CA THR A 199 12.03 3.78 1.56
C THR A 199 12.79 4.67 0.57
N CYS A 200 12.14 5.62 -0.12
CA CYS A 200 12.77 6.44 -1.15
C CYS A 200 12.85 7.91 -0.76
N LEU A 201 13.73 8.23 0.20
CA LEU A 201 14.16 9.62 0.41
C LEU A 201 15.15 9.97 -0.70
N MET A 202 14.70 10.81 -1.62
CA MET A 202 15.47 11.28 -2.76
C MET A 202 15.92 12.72 -2.56
N ASN A 203 17.21 12.95 -2.78
CA ASN A 203 17.81 14.27 -2.87
C ASN A 203 17.47 14.89 -4.23
N PHE A 204 17.01 16.15 -4.27
CA PHE A 204 16.73 16.88 -5.50
C PHE A 204 17.52 18.20 -5.62
N LEU A 205 18.52 18.42 -4.75
CA LEU A 205 19.27 19.69 -4.72
C LEU A 205 20.30 19.80 -5.86
N ASP A 206 20.82 18.66 -6.33
CA ASP A 206 21.63 18.58 -7.54
C ASP A 206 20.80 17.95 -8.66
N SER A 207 21.11 18.25 -9.92
CA SER A 207 20.47 17.66 -11.11
C SER A 207 20.61 16.13 -11.23
N THR A 208 21.14 15.47 -10.20
CA THR A 208 21.24 14.02 -10.08
C THR A 208 20.59 13.57 -8.78
N PRO A 209 19.51 12.78 -8.84
CA PRO A 209 18.84 12.28 -7.64
C PRO A 209 19.73 11.28 -6.90
N SER A 210 19.95 11.48 -5.61
CA SER A 210 20.66 10.51 -4.74
C SER A 210 19.72 9.92 -3.70
N VAL A 211 19.84 8.60 -3.50
CA VAL A 211 19.01 7.83 -2.55
C VAL A 211 19.77 7.66 -1.24
N CYS A 212 19.06 7.81 -0.12
CA CYS A 212 19.61 7.70 1.22
C CYS A 212 20.38 6.38 1.47
N LYS A 213 21.61 6.46 2.01
CA LYS A 213 22.50 5.28 2.23
C LYS A 213 21.96 4.23 3.22
N ARG A 214 20.95 4.57 4.03
CA ARG A 214 20.32 3.64 4.98
C ARG A 214 19.30 2.68 4.36
N VAL A 215 18.99 2.83 3.06
CA VAL A 215 18.16 1.87 2.33
C VAL A 215 18.97 0.61 2.05
N GLN A 216 18.94 -0.35 2.98
CA GLN A 216 19.77 -1.56 2.89
C GLN A 216 19.22 -2.62 1.92
N LEU A 217 17.92 -2.58 1.61
CA LEU A 217 17.30 -3.50 0.66
C LEU A 217 17.60 -3.04 -0.78
N ARG A 218 18.40 -3.85 -1.49
CA ARG A 218 18.84 -3.59 -2.87
C ARG A 218 17.68 -3.32 -3.84
N GLU A 219 16.58 -4.08 -3.71
CA GLU A 219 15.37 -3.92 -4.54
C GLU A 219 14.71 -2.55 -4.34
N ASN A 220 14.76 -2.02 -3.11
CA ASN A 220 14.24 -0.68 -2.81
C ASN A 220 15.17 0.38 -3.38
N LEU A 221 16.49 0.20 -3.30
CA LEU A 221 17.48 1.14 -3.85
C LEU A 221 17.29 1.35 -5.36
N GLU A 222 17.18 0.27 -6.13
CA GLU A 222 16.99 0.32 -7.59
C GLU A 222 15.66 0.99 -7.96
N THR A 223 14.58 0.66 -7.23
CA THR A 223 13.27 1.30 -7.40
C THR A 223 13.33 2.80 -7.10
N CYS A 224 14.01 3.20 -6.01
CA CYS A 224 14.17 4.60 -5.66
C CYS A 224 14.99 5.37 -6.70
N GLN A 225 16.09 4.80 -7.18
CA GLN A 225 16.92 5.42 -8.23
C GLN A 225 16.11 5.62 -9.54
N LEU A 226 15.30 4.64 -9.92
CA LEU A 226 14.42 4.73 -11.09
C LEU A 226 13.41 5.88 -10.95
N ILE A 227 12.71 5.97 -9.82
CA ILE A 227 11.75 7.05 -9.56
C ILE A 227 12.45 8.41 -9.61
N GLY A 228 13.70 8.50 -9.16
CA GLY A 228 14.52 9.71 -9.25
C GLY A 228 14.76 10.12 -10.69
N SER A 229 15.23 9.17 -11.51
CA SER A 229 15.55 9.43 -12.93
C SER A 229 14.34 9.86 -13.78
N LEU A 230 13.13 9.52 -13.35
CA LEU A 230 11.89 9.90 -14.05
C LEU A 230 11.44 11.34 -13.76
N ARG A 231 12.05 12.02 -12.77
CA ARG A 231 11.69 13.40 -12.36
C ARG A 231 12.65 14.48 -12.85
N THR A 232 13.83 14.11 -13.35
CA THR A 232 14.79 15.02 -14.02
C THR A 232 14.45 15.16 -15.49
#